data_AF-A0A958UK56-F1
#
_entry.id   AF-A0A958UK56-F1
#
_cell.length_a   1.000
_cell.length_b   1.000
_cell.length_c   1.000
_cell.angle_alpha   90.00
_cell.angle_beta   90.00
_cell.angle_gamma   90.00
#
_symmetry.space_group_name_H-M   'P 1'
#
loop_
_entity.id
_entity.type
_entity.pdbx_description
1 polymer ?
#
loop_
_entity_poly.entity_id
_entity_poly.type
_entity_poly.pdbx_seq_one_letter_code
_entity_poly.pdbx_strand_id
1 'polypeptide(L)'
;MFKNPFSFNGRIRRTEYGISYVLHIFFIYLFAFLMESLNLGGYQVLIILAASYWFVFSQGAKRCHDLGNNGFYQLIPFYVFALIFSEGQRRNNKYGQDPKLMELRSAEQSLAPAPPKQPLKLTLPEGKSMEAIGSELLSGIMGTALAVAVLSFCIGTEDWVYFTIESILIMAGYFTVLLLSFNRNPLPHLPLYFIVHRAIFSVGWYVVVWTYEIVSNNITDFNFAAIGGDITYIIATFILTYIPYFFYKTQKHPNLLPLEA
;
A
#
# COMPACT_ATOMS: atom_id res chain seq x y z
N MET A 1 -20.60 -5.06 -4.80
CA MET A 1 -19.74 -5.23 -3.60
C MET A 1 -18.41 -5.85 -4.06
N PHE A 2 -17.29 -5.43 -3.48
CA PHE A 2 -15.91 -5.85 -3.85
C PHE A 2 -15.42 -5.42 -5.24
N LYS A 3 -15.50 -4.13 -5.57
CA LYS A 3 -14.84 -3.62 -6.78
C LYS A 3 -13.33 -3.45 -6.54
N ASN A 4 -12.51 -4.16 -7.31
CA ASN A 4 -11.04 -4.15 -7.24
C ASN A 4 -10.49 -4.41 -5.81
N PRO A 5 -10.77 -5.57 -5.20
CA PRO A 5 -10.53 -5.81 -3.77
C PRO A 5 -9.06 -5.70 -3.34
N PHE A 6 -8.10 -5.97 -4.22
CA PHE A 6 -6.67 -5.89 -3.94
C PHE A 6 -6.04 -4.52 -4.27
N SER A 7 -6.85 -3.53 -4.65
CA SER A 7 -6.35 -2.18 -4.90
C SER A 7 -6.44 -1.34 -3.63
N PHE A 8 -5.44 -0.51 -3.34
CA PHE A 8 -5.53 0.48 -2.27
C PHE A 8 -6.40 1.69 -2.65
N ASN A 9 -6.78 1.82 -3.93
CA ASN A 9 -7.53 2.96 -4.43
C ASN A 9 -9.05 2.79 -4.29
N GLY A 10 -9.73 3.90 -4.03
CA GLY A 10 -11.18 3.97 -3.89
C GLY A 10 -11.64 4.03 -2.44
N ARG A 11 -12.95 3.86 -2.25
CA ARG A 11 -13.65 4.01 -0.97
C ARG A 11 -14.59 2.84 -0.74
N ILE A 12 -14.67 2.36 0.50
CA ILE A 12 -15.60 1.30 0.91
C ILE A 12 -16.38 1.67 2.16
N ARG A 13 -17.61 1.17 2.26
CA ARG A 13 -18.49 1.35 3.41
C ARG A 13 -18.13 0.36 4.53
N ARG A 14 -18.67 0.61 5.73
CA ARG A 14 -18.54 -0.27 6.90
C ARG A 14 -18.95 -1.73 6.64
N THR A 15 -19.96 -1.96 5.81
CA THR A 15 -20.46 -3.31 5.49
C THR A 15 -19.43 -4.10 4.68
N GLU A 16 -18.92 -3.52 3.60
CA GLU A 16 -17.86 -4.14 2.80
C GLU A 16 -16.59 -4.34 3.64
N TYR A 17 -16.18 -3.36 4.45
CA TYR A 17 -15.03 -3.50 5.35
C TYR A 17 -15.21 -4.62 6.40
N GLY A 18 -16.38 -4.68 7.05
CA GLY A 18 -16.69 -5.72 8.03
C GLY A 18 -16.68 -7.12 7.42
N ILE A 19 -17.26 -7.29 6.23
CA ILE A 19 -17.22 -8.57 5.51
C ILE A 19 -15.78 -8.91 5.10
N SER A 20 -14.99 -7.94 4.61
CA SER A 20 -13.55 -8.15 4.33
C SER A 20 -12.79 -8.68 5.55
N TYR A 21 -13.05 -8.11 6.73
CA TYR A 21 -12.38 -8.53 7.96
C TYR A 21 -12.80 -9.93 8.41
N VAL A 22 -14.10 -10.24 8.33
CA VAL A 22 -14.61 -11.60 8.63
C VAL A 22 -14.04 -12.63 7.65
N LEU A 23 -14.00 -12.31 6.35
CA LEU A 23 -13.38 -13.18 5.34
C LEU A 23 -11.90 -13.40 5.64
N HIS A 24 -11.16 -12.35 5.99
CA HIS A 24 -9.74 -12.45 6.34
C HIS A 24 -9.51 -13.39 7.53
N ILE A 25 -10.28 -13.24 8.61
CA ILE A 25 -10.21 -14.13 9.78
C ILE A 25 -10.52 -15.57 9.38
N PHE A 26 -11.61 -15.78 8.65
CA PHE A 26 -12.00 -17.10 8.17
C PHE A 26 -10.89 -17.75 7.34
N PHE A 27 -10.30 -17.02 6.39
CA PHE A 27 -9.22 -17.53 5.55
C PHE A 27 -7.95 -17.83 6.34
N ILE A 28 -7.59 -17.02 7.35
CA ILE A 28 -6.44 -17.31 8.22
C ILE A 28 -6.63 -18.63 8.97
N TYR A 29 -7.79 -18.84 9.62
CA TYR A 29 -8.04 -20.06 10.38
C TYR A 29 -8.20 -21.29 9.49
N LEU A 30 -8.92 -21.17 8.37
CA LEU A 30 -9.03 -22.23 7.38
C LEU A 30 -7.65 -22.63 6.88
N PHE A 31 -6.79 -21.64 6.61
CA PHE A 31 -5.45 -21.91 6.12
C PHE A 31 -4.58 -22.57 7.19
N ALA A 32 -4.58 -22.10 8.44
CA ALA A 32 -3.87 -22.75 9.54
C ALA A 32 -4.27 -24.23 9.69
N PHE A 33 -5.56 -24.55 9.56
CA PHE A 33 -6.05 -25.93 9.56
C PHE A 33 -5.56 -26.75 8.35
N LEU A 34 -5.59 -26.17 7.15
CA LEU A 34 -5.11 -26.83 5.93
C LEU A 34 -3.59 -27.08 5.98
N MET A 35 -2.85 -26.15 6.57
CA MET A 35 -1.41 -26.25 6.77
C MET A 35 -1.04 -27.48 7.59
N GLU A 36 -1.72 -27.67 8.73
CA GLU A 36 -1.53 -28.82 9.61
C GLU A 36 -1.98 -30.13 8.93
N SER A 37 -3.16 -30.14 8.29
CA SER A 37 -3.74 -31.35 7.71
C SER A 37 -3.06 -31.83 6.42
N LEU A 38 -2.55 -30.92 5.59
CA LEU A 38 -1.91 -31.23 4.32
C LEU A 38 -0.38 -31.23 4.40
N ASN A 39 0.19 -30.98 5.59
CA ASN A 39 1.63 -30.83 5.82
C ASN A 39 2.29 -29.87 4.81
N LEU A 40 1.58 -28.78 4.52
CA LEU A 40 2.11 -27.70 3.69
C LEU A 40 3.19 -26.95 4.50
N GLY A 41 4.16 -26.35 3.83
CA GLY A 41 5.25 -25.62 4.49
C GLY A 41 6.03 -24.76 3.50
N GLY A 42 6.72 -23.74 3.99
CA GLY A 42 7.59 -22.89 3.17
C GLY A 42 6.88 -21.81 2.34
N TYR A 43 7.27 -21.63 1.06
CA TYR A 43 6.84 -20.48 0.24
C TYR A 43 5.34 -20.41 -0.01
N GLN A 44 4.65 -21.55 -0.06
CA GLN A 44 3.20 -21.60 -0.28
C GLN A 44 2.47 -20.86 0.86
N VAL A 45 2.97 -21.01 2.08
CA VAL A 45 2.49 -20.31 3.29
C VAL A 45 2.69 -18.81 3.14
N LEU A 46 3.91 -18.43 2.76
CA LEU A 46 4.29 -17.04 2.63
C LEU A 46 3.41 -16.30 1.62
N ILE A 47 3.20 -16.89 0.44
CA ILE A 47 2.39 -16.29 -0.63
C ILE A 47 0.94 -16.10 -0.17
N ILE A 48 0.35 -17.09 0.49
CA ILE A 48 -1.05 -17.04 0.92
C ILE A 48 -1.23 -16.04 2.06
N LEU A 49 -0.34 -16.03 3.05
CA LEU A 49 -0.36 -15.02 4.11
C LEU A 49 -0.20 -13.63 3.53
N ALA A 50 0.75 -13.43 2.61
CA ALA A 50 0.96 -12.14 1.98
C ALA A 50 -0.25 -11.67 1.17
N ALA A 51 -0.90 -12.55 0.41
CA ALA A 51 -2.13 -12.23 -0.31
C ALA A 51 -3.27 -11.86 0.65
N SER A 52 -3.39 -12.58 1.78
CA SER A 52 -4.39 -12.32 2.82
C SER A 52 -4.16 -10.96 3.50
N TYR A 53 -2.91 -10.65 3.86
CA TYR A 53 -2.55 -9.35 4.44
C TYR A 53 -2.71 -8.22 3.42
N TRP A 54 -2.30 -8.41 2.16
CA TRP A 54 -2.53 -7.43 1.10
C TRP A 54 -4.02 -7.10 0.95
N PHE A 55 -4.88 -8.13 0.97
CA PHE A 55 -6.31 -7.95 0.94
C PHE A 55 -6.81 -7.11 2.12
N VAL A 56 -6.51 -7.47 3.37
CA VAL A 56 -7.06 -6.73 4.53
C VAL A 56 -6.54 -5.29 4.59
N PHE A 57 -5.26 -5.06 4.26
CA PHE A 57 -4.66 -3.72 4.25
C PHE A 57 -5.19 -2.82 3.14
N SER A 58 -5.43 -3.37 1.94
CA SER A 58 -6.02 -2.63 0.84
C SER A 58 -7.47 -2.23 1.14
N GLN A 59 -8.25 -3.12 1.75
CA GLN A 59 -9.61 -2.83 2.23
C GLN A 59 -9.60 -1.80 3.35
N GLY A 60 -8.71 -1.93 4.33
CA GLY A 60 -8.50 -0.96 5.41
C GLY A 60 -8.16 0.43 4.87
N ALA A 61 -7.26 0.51 3.88
CA ALA A 61 -6.92 1.79 3.24
C ALA A 61 -8.14 2.44 2.56
N LYS A 62 -8.95 1.69 1.81
CA LYS A 62 -10.20 2.21 1.24
C LYS A 62 -11.22 2.65 2.30
N ARG A 63 -11.20 2.02 3.48
CA ARG A 63 -12.06 2.45 4.61
C ARG A 63 -11.54 3.74 5.23
N CYS A 64 -10.23 3.89 5.40
CA CYS A 64 -9.60 5.16 5.79
C CYS A 64 -9.96 6.28 4.80
N HIS A 65 -9.88 5.99 3.50
CA HIS A 65 -10.25 6.91 2.43
C HIS A 65 -11.70 7.37 2.51
N ASP A 66 -12.61 6.48 2.91
CA ASP A 66 -14.01 6.84 3.12
C ASP A 66 -14.20 7.81 4.30
N LEU A 67 -13.32 7.75 5.31
CA LEU A 67 -13.26 8.72 6.42
C LEU A 67 -12.47 10.00 6.07
N GLY A 68 -11.85 10.07 4.88
CA GLY A 68 -11.03 11.21 4.44
C GLY A 68 -9.56 11.14 4.84
N ASN A 69 -9.15 10.03 5.45
CA ASN A 69 -7.79 9.81 5.97
C ASN A 69 -7.00 8.89 5.03
N ASN A 70 -5.67 8.96 5.11
CA ASN A 70 -4.78 8.13 4.29
C ASN A 70 -4.69 6.68 4.83
N GLY A 71 -4.09 5.78 4.03
CA GLY A 71 -4.00 4.37 4.36
C GLY A 71 -3.25 4.03 5.64
N PHE A 72 -2.32 4.88 6.12
CA PHE A 72 -1.56 4.63 7.35
C PHE A 72 -2.41 4.74 8.62
N TYR A 73 -3.55 5.43 8.58
CA TYR A 73 -4.40 5.56 9.76
C TYR A 73 -4.87 4.21 10.32
N GLN A 74 -4.96 3.18 9.46
CA GLN A 74 -5.32 1.82 9.91
C GLN A 74 -4.30 1.20 10.86
N LEU A 75 -3.06 1.70 10.89
CA LEU A 75 -1.99 1.24 11.79
C LEU A 75 -2.02 1.93 13.15
N ILE A 76 -2.80 2.99 13.31
CA ILE A 76 -2.92 3.68 14.59
C ILE A 76 -3.66 2.75 15.56
N PRO A 77 -3.10 2.43 16.74
CA PRO A 77 -3.76 1.60 17.73
C PRO A 77 -5.19 2.09 17.99
N PHE A 78 -6.14 1.16 18.08
CA PHE A 78 -7.57 1.42 18.31
C PHE A 78 -8.32 2.17 17.19
N TYR A 79 -7.65 2.63 16.13
CA TYR A 79 -8.32 3.27 15.00
C TYR A 79 -9.26 2.32 14.23
N VAL A 80 -9.06 1.01 14.37
CA VAL A 80 -9.99 -0.02 13.91
C VAL A 80 -11.42 0.21 14.40
N PHE A 81 -11.62 0.76 15.61
CA PHE A 81 -12.95 1.11 16.09
C PHE A 81 -13.57 2.25 15.28
N ALA A 82 -12.79 3.27 14.90
CA ALA A 82 -13.26 4.31 14.00
C ALA A 82 -13.59 3.73 12.61
N LEU A 83 -12.81 2.78 12.11
CA LEU A 83 -13.09 2.11 10.82
C LEU A 83 -14.42 1.34 10.83
N ILE A 84 -14.75 0.69 11.95
CA ILE A 84 -15.97 -0.12 12.10
C ILE A 84 -17.20 0.74 12.37
N PHE A 85 -17.10 1.73 13.28
CA PHE A 85 -18.27 2.42 13.81
C PHE A 85 -18.56 3.78 13.15
N SER A 86 -17.55 4.49 12.65
CA SER A 86 -17.76 5.85 12.11
C SER A 86 -18.48 5.86 10.76
N GLU A 87 -19.29 6.89 10.51
CA GLU A 87 -19.84 7.12 9.17
C GLU A 87 -18.79 7.67 8.21
N GLY A 88 -18.91 7.29 6.93
CA GLY A 88 -18.10 7.84 5.85
C GLY A 88 -18.42 9.30 5.53
N GLN A 89 -17.47 9.99 4.89
CA GLN A 89 -17.68 11.32 4.34
C GLN A 89 -18.77 11.28 3.26
N ARG A 90 -19.75 12.17 3.38
CA ARG A 90 -20.80 12.31 2.35
C ARG A 90 -20.22 13.01 1.12
N ARG A 91 -20.77 12.66 -0.06
CA ARG A 91 -20.36 13.21 -1.37
C ARG A 91 -18.93 12.79 -1.77
N ASN A 92 -18.51 13.26 -2.94
CA ASN A 92 -17.19 12.96 -3.48
C ASN A 92 -16.11 13.58 -2.60
N ASN A 93 -15.03 12.83 -2.38
CA ASN A 93 -13.81 13.33 -1.75
C ASN A 93 -12.60 13.05 -2.67
N LYS A 94 -11.40 13.38 -2.21
CA LYS A 94 -10.14 13.19 -2.95
C LYS A 94 -9.84 11.73 -3.34
N TYR A 95 -10.46 10.76 -2.68
CA TYR A 95 -10.30 9.32 -2.95
C TYR A 95 -11.41 8.73 -3.85
N GLY A 96 -12.39 9.54 -4.26
CA GLY A 96 -13.43 9.15 -5.20
C GLY A 96 -14.85 9.47 -4.73
N GLN A 97 -15.82 8.95 -5.47
CA GLN A 97 -17.23 9.24 -5.22
C GLN A 97 -17.76 8.53 -3.97
N ASP A 98 -18.83 9.08 -3.40
CA ASP A 98 -19.53 8.51 -2.25
C ASP A 98 -20.09 7.12 -2.59
N PRO A 99 -19.64 6.05 -1.91
CA PRO A 99 -20.13 4.69 -2.15
C PRO A 99 -21.65 4.56 -1.92
N LYS A 100 -22.20 5.29 -0.93
CA LYS A 100 -23.63 5.24 -0.60
C LYS A 100 -24.46 5.90 -1.70
N LEU A 101 -23.97 7.00 -2.27
CA LEU A 101 -24.64 7.67 -3.39
C LEU A 101 -24.58 6.82 -4.67
N MET A 102 -23.48 6.13 -4.92
CA MET A 102 -23.39 5.18 -6.04
C MET A 102 -24.42 4.06 -5.92
N GLU A 103 -24.54 3.43 -4.74
CA GLU A 103 -25.51 2.36 -4.50
C GLU A 103 -26.96 2.82 -4.69
N LEU A 104 -27.32 4.01 -4.17
CA LEU A 104 -28.65 4.59 -4.34
C LEU A 104 -29.00 4.83 -5.81
N ARG A 105 -28.09 5.43 -6.59
CA ARG A 105 -28.28 5.65 -8.03
C ARG A 105 -28.41 4.34 -8.81
N SER A 106 -27.65 3.33 -8.41
CA SER A 106 -27.70 1.99 -9.01
C SER A 106 -29.05 1.32 -8.74
N ALA A 107 -29.56 1.46 -7.53
CA ALA A 107 -30.87 0.95 -7.14
C ALA A 107 -32.00 1.70 -7.87
N GLU A 108 -31.94 3.03 -7.97
CA GLU A 108 -32.90 3.85 -8.74
C GLU A 108 -32.89 3.50 -10.24
N GLN A 109 -31.72 3.29 -10.83
CA GLN A 109 -31.59 2.84 -12.24
C GLN A 109 -32.15 1.43 -12.49
N SER A 110 -32.20 0.57 -11.47
CA SER A 110 -32.80 -0.77 -11.60
C SER A 110 -34.34 -0.75 -11.65
N LEU A 111 -34.96 0.37 -11.26
CA LEU A 111 -36.41 0.57 -11.21
C LEU A 111 -36.94 1.50 -12.31
N ALA A 112 -36.06 2.16 -13.09
CA ALA A 112 -36.44 3.13 -14.13
C ALA A 112 -36.05 2.64 -15.54
N PRO A 113 -36.83 2.95 -16.60
CA PRO A 113 -36.43 2.65 -17.97
C PRO A 113 -35.18 3.46 -18.35
N ALA A 114 -34.28 2.84 -19.10
CA ALA A 114 -32.91 3.30 -19.28
C ALA A 114 -32.82 4.76 -19.78
N PRO A 115 -32.17 5.68 -19.03
CA PRO A 115 -31.91 7.02 -19.53
C PRO A 115 -30.80 6.99 -20.60
N PRO A 116 -30.85 7.90 -21.60
CA PRO A 116 -29.80 8.01 -22.61
C PRO A 116 -28.46 8.29 -21.94
N LYS A 117 -27.42 7.56 -22.36
CA LYS A 117 -26.07 7.65 -21.82
C LYS A 117 -25.56 9.10 -21.93
N GLN A 118 -25.53 9.81 -20.81
CA GLN A 118 -24.79 11.05 -20.71
C GLN A 118 -23.30 10.73 -20.75
N PRO A 119 -22.48 11.48 -21.51
CA PRO A 119 -21.05 11.27 -21.53
C PRO A 119 -20.51 11.50 -20.12
N LEU A 120 -19.87 10.46 -19.58
CA LEU A 120 -19.17 10.51 -18.31
C LEU A 120 -18.05 11.55 -18.45
N LYS A 121 -18.28 12.77 -17.96
CA LYS A 121 -17.18 13.69 -17.66
C LYS A 121 -16.44 13.14 -16.43
N LEU A 122 -15.47 12.28 -16.70
CA LEU A 122 -14.46 11.92 -15.72
C LEU A 122 -13.34 12.96 -15.78
N THR A 123 -13.45 14.02 -14.99
CA THR A 123 -12.30 14.86 -14.65
C THR A 123 -11.76 14.40 -13.31
N LEU A 124 -10.56 13.81 -13.31
CA LEU A 124 -9.75 13.63 -12.10
C LEU A 124 -8.95 14.93 -11.86
N PRO A 125 -8.80 15.43 -10.62
CA PRO A 125 -8.23 16.74 -10.38
C PRO A 125 -6.69 16.73 -10.49
N GLU A 126 -6.16 17.84 -11.00
CA GLU A 126 -4.75 18.22 -10.83
C GLU A 126 -4.43 18.44 -9.34
N GLY A 127 -3.22 18.00 -8.94
CA GLY A 127 -2.69 18.19 -7.60
C GLY A 127 -3.20 17.14 -6.60
N LYS A 128 -2.63 15.93 -6.62
CA LYS A 128 -2.75 15.00 -5.49
C LYS A 128 -2.26 15.71 -4.22
N SER A 129 -3.16 15.96 -3.27
CA SER A 129 -2.81 16.47 -1.94
C SER A 129 -1.82 15.51 -1.26
N MET A 130 -0.91 16.04 -0.42
CA MET A 130 0.09 15.28 0.36
C MET A 130 -0.49 14.06 1.11
N GLU A 131 -1.78 14.12 1.43
CA GLU A 131 -2.55 13.09 2.14
C GLU A 131 -2.99 11.91 1.26
N ALA A 132 -3.04 12.07 -0.07
CA ALA A 132 -3.39 10.96 -0.96
C ALA A 132 -2.27 9.92 -1.01
N ILE A 133 -1.01 10.35 -0.91
CA ILE A 133 0.20 9.57 -1.19
C ILE A 133 0.51 8.50 -0.13
N GLY A 134 -0.09 8.61 1.06
CA GLY A 134 0.14 7.63 2.13
C GLY A 134 -0.24 6.20 1.73
N SER A 135 -1.26 6.02 0.91
CA SER A 135 -1.73 4.67 0.54
C SER A 135 -0.85 4.02 -0.52
N GLU A 136 -0.34 4.80 -1.48
CA GLU A 136 0.67 4.34 -2.43
C GLU A 136 1.96 3.95 -1.71
N LEU A 137 2.39 4.78 -0.76
CA LEU A 137 3.58 4.51 0.06
C LEU A 137 3.41 3.22 0.90
N LEU A 138 2.28 3.06 1.57
CA LEU A 138 1.96 1.85 2.32
C LEU A 138 1.96 0.61 1.40
N SER A 139 1.31 0.71 0.22
CA SER A 139 1.28 -0.40 -0.74
C SER A 139 2.67 -0.79 -1.25
N GLY A 140 3.56 0.18 -1.45
CA GLY A 140 4.93 -0.09 -1.88
C GLY A 140 5.79 -0.70 -0.78
N ILE A 141 5.64 -0.26 0.48
CA ILE A 141 6.30 -0.91 1.63
C ILE A 141 5.90 -2.38 1.71
N MET A 142 4.58 -2.65 1.65
CA MET A 142 4.07 -4.02 1.70
C MET A 142 4.54 -4.87 0.51
N GLY A 143 4.53 -4.30 -0.69
CA GLY A 143 4.94 -5.03 -1.90
C GLY A 143 6.43 -5.36 -1.88
N THR A 144 7.26 -4.43 -1.40
CA THR A 144 8.69 -4.65 -1.20
C THR A 144 8.91 -5.75 -0.14
N ALA A 145 8.13 -5.74 0.95
CA ALA A 145 8.28 -6.71 2.04
C ALA A 145 7.96 -8.11 1.58
N LEU A 146 6.90 -8.26 0.80
CA LEU A 146 6.60 -9.52 0.15
C LEU A 146 7.74 -10.00 -0.76
N ALA A 147 8.27 -9.12 -1.61
CA ALA A 147 9.33 -9.49 -2.54
C ALA A 147 10.61 -9.97 -1.82
N VAL A 148 11.01 -9.28 -0.75
CA VAL A 148 12.18 -9.66 0.06
C VAL A 148 11.92 -10.90 0.91
N ALA A 149 10.71 -11.09 1.43
CA ALA A 149 10.37 -12.31 2.14
C ALA A 149 10.42 -13.54 1.22
N VAL A 150 9.97 -13.40 -0.04
CA VAL A 150 10.11 -14.43 -1.07
C VAL A 150 11.59 -14.69 -1.38
N LEU A 151 12.40 -13.63 -1.51
CA LEU A 151 13.85 -13.76 -1.72
C LEU A 151 14.51 -14.54 -0.57
N SER A 152 14.25 -14.14 0.67
CA SER A 152 14.79 -14.76 1.88
C SER A 152 14.49 -16.26 1.93
N PHE A 153 13.26 -16.63 1.54
CA PHE A 153 12.88 -18.03 1.45
C PHE A 153 13.62 -18.78 0.33
N CYS A 154 13.78 -18.17 -0.84
CA CYS A 154 14.34 -18.84 -2.02
C CYS A 154 15.86 -19.09 -1.93
N ILE A 155 16.62 -18.17 -1.36
CA ILE A 155 18.09 -18.22 -1.38
C ILE A 155 18.75 -18.14 0.01
N GLY A 156 17.96 -17.97 1.08
CA GLY A 156 18.48 -17.73 2.42
C GLY A 156 19.03 -16.31 2.61
N THR A 157 19.47 -16.00 3.82
CA THR A 157 19.89 -14.66 4.24
C THR A 157 21.41 -14.49 4.38
N GLU A 158 22.18 -15.57 4.26
CA GLU A 158 23.61 -15.60 4.58
C GLU A 158 24.53 -15.19 3.42
N ASP A 159 24.00 -15.15 2.18
CA ASP A 159 24.80 -14.90 0.98
C ASP A 159 24.91 -13.40 0.64
N TRP A 160 26.07 -12.93 0.18
CA TRP A 160 26.23 -11.56 -0.34
C TRP A 160 25.29 -11.27 -1.52
N VAL A 161 24.92 -12.32 -2.26
CA VAL A 161 23.91 -12.24 -3.34
C VAL A 161 22.56 -11.79 -2.79
N TYR A 162 22.15 -12.26 -1.60
CA TYR A 162 20.91 -11.85 -0.95
C TYR A 162 20.89 -10.35 -0.71
N PHE A 163 21.90 -9.79 -0.04
CA PHE A 163 21.98 -8.36 0.26
C PHE A 163 21.98 -7.48 -1.01
N THR A 164 22.58 -7.98 -2.09
CA THR A 164 22.60 -7.29 -3.39
C THR A 164 21.20 -7.25 -4.00
N ILE A 165 20.50 -8.38 -4.04
CA ILE A 165 19.14 -8.45 -4.61
C ILE A 165 18.15 -7.70 -3.72
N GLU A 166 18.26 -7.80 -2.40
CA GLU A 166 17.44 -7.04 -1.44
C GLU A 166 17.56 -5.53 -1.70
N SER A 167 18.78 -5.02 -1.86
CA SER A 167 19.02 -3.60 -2.18
C SER A 167 18.34 -3.18 -3.50
N ILE A 168 18.38 -4.05 -4.51
CA ILE A 168 17.68 -3.83 -5.79
C ILE A 168 16.17 -3.81 -5.59
N LEU A 169 15.61 -4.74 -4.81
CA LEU A 169 14.19 -4.80 -4.52
C LEU A 169 13.71 -3.58 -3.74
N ILE A 170 14.47 -3.09 -2.77
CA ILE A 170 14.18 -1.83 -2.05
C ILE A 170 14.13 -0.65 -3.03
N MET A 171 15.10 -0.55 -3.95
CA MET A 171 15.11 0.50 -4.96
C MET A 171 13.92 0.39 -5.92
N ALA A 172 13.62 -0.81 -6.42
CA ALA A 172 12.49 -1.08 -7.32
C ALA A 172 11.14 -0.82 -6.63
N GLY A 173 11.02 -1.20 -5.36
CA GLY A 173 9.87 -0.94 -4.51
C GLY A 173 9.60 0.55 -4.35
N TYR A 174 10.63 1.31 -3.99
CA TYR A 174 10.51 2.77 -3.87
C TYR A 174 10.23 3.44 -5.23
N PHE A 175 10.82 2.96 -6.32
CA PHE A 175 10.50 3.44 -7.67
C PHE A 175 9.02 3.20 -8.02
N THR A 176 8.49 2.04 -7.65
CA THR A 176 7.07 1.70 -7.83
C THR A 176 6.18 2.64 -7.03
N VAL A 177 6.56 3.00 -5.80
CA VAL A 177 5.85 4.05 -5.04
C VAL A 177 5.81 5.35 -5.83
N LEU A 178 6.94 5.82 -6.38
CA LEU A 178 6.95 7.06 -7.17
C LEU A 178 6.02 6.98 -8.39
N LEU A 179 6.00 5.84 -9.09
CA LEU A 179 5.10 5.61 -10.22
C LEU A 179 3.62 5.64 -9.81
N LEU A 180 3.26 4.98 -8.71
CA LEU A 180 1.88 4.95 -8.21
C LEU A 180 1.45 6.33 -7.70
N SER A 181 2.33 6.99 -6.95
CA SER A 181 2.09 8.30 -6.34
C SER A 181 1.93 9.38 -7.38
N PHE A 182 2.74 9.39 -8.45
CA PHE A 182 2.74 10.49 -9.41
C PHE A 182 2.19 10.13 -10.78
N ASN A 183 1.89 8.86 -11.08
CA ASN A 183 1.31 8.41 -12.35
C ASN A 183 2.03 8.99 -13.58
N ARG A 184 3.38 9.01 -13.57
CA ARG A 184 4.28 9.61 -14.59
C ARG A 184 4.21 11.14 -14.72
N ASN A 185 3.53 11.84 -13.81
CA ASN A 185 3.56 13.30 -13.72
C ASN A 185 4.90 13.79 -13.12
N PRO A 186 5.28 15.06 -13.34
CA PRO A 186 6.49 15.62 -12.74
C PRO A 186 6.41 15.54 -11.22
N LEU A 187 7.56 15.37 -10.58
CA LEU A 187 7.67 15.60 -9.15
C LEU A 187 7.42 17.09 -8.86
N PRO A 188 6.56 17.44 -7.90
CA PRO A 188 6.40 18.82 -7.45
C PRO A 188 7.72 19.38 -6.91
N HIS A 189 7.92 20.70 -6.97
CA HIS A 189 9.10 21.36 -6.42
C HIS A 189 9.03 21.47 -4.88
N LEU A 190 9.09 20.34 -4.18
CA LEU A 190 8.97 20.23 -2.72
C LEU A 190 10.05 19.32 -2.14
N PRO A 191 11.29 19.82 -1.90
CA PRO A 191 12.40 18.97 -1.46
C PRO A 191 12.17 18.34 -0.08
N LEU A 192 11.60 19.09 0.88
CA LEU A 192 11.32 18.59 2.22
C LEU A 192 10.31 17.43 2.19
N TYR A 193 9.30 17.53 1.33
CA TYR A 193 8.32 16.46 1.15
C TYR A 193 9.00 15.14 0.75
N PHE A 194 9.93 15.17 -0.19
CA PHE A 194 10.62 13.96 -0.64
C PHE A 194 11.58 13.39 0.40
N ILE A 195 12.20 14.24 1.22
CA ILE A 195 12.99 13.78 2.36
C ILE A 195 12.10 13.01 3.34
N VAL A 196 10.95 13.59 3.72
CA VAL A 196 9.99 12.95 4.64
C VAL A 196 9.43 11.67 4.05
N HIS A 197 9.03 11.68 2.79
CA HIS A 197 8.46 10.52 2.09
C HIS A 197 9.45 9.33 2.06
N ARG A 198 10.73 9.61 1.86
CA ARG A 198 11.80 8.60 1.87
C ARG A 198 12.09 8.09 3.27
N ALA A 199 12.10 8.98 4.27
CA ALA A 199 12.26 8.58 5.65
C ALA A 199 11.12 7.66 6.10
N ILE A 200 9.87 7.97 5.75
CA ILE A 200 8.71 7.10 6.05
C ILE A 200 8.86 5.75 5.34
N PHE A 201 9.28 5.73 4.06
CA PHE A 201 9.54 4.46 3.37
C PHE A 201 10.59 3.62 4.11
N SER A 202 11.74 4.20 4.43
CA SER A 202 12.86 3.47 5.04
C SER A 202 12.58 2.98 6.45
N VAL A 203 11.93 3.81 7.27
CA VAL A 203 11.51 3.41 8.62
C VAL A 203 10.39 2.37 8.55
N GLY A 204 9.37 2.60 7.72
CA GLY A 204 8.27 1.66 7.55
C GLY A 204 8.72 0.31 7.00
N TRP A 205 9.65 0.32 6.05
CA TRP A 205 10.36 -0.85 5.54
C TRP A 205 11.01 -1.64 6.68
N TYR A 206 11.89 -0.98 7.43
CA TYR A 206 12.61 -1.60 8.53
C TYR A 206 11.67 -2.18 9.59
N VAL A 207 10.63 -1.45 9.98
CA VAL A 207 9.63 -1.94 10.96
C VAL A 207 8.97 -3.23 10.48
N VAL A 208 8.62 -3.33 9.19
CA VAL A 208 7.99 -4.54 8.65
C VAL A 208 8.97 -5.72 8.64
N VAL A 209 10.20 -5.52 8.18
CA VAL A 209 11.23 -6.58 8.18
C VAL A 209 11.58 -7.02 9.59
N TRP A 210 11.82 -6.07 10.49
CA TRP A 210 12.13 -6.35 11.88
C TRP A 210 11.00 -7.09 12.60
N THR A 211 9.73 -6.71 12.34
CA THR A 211 8.57 -7.45 12.86
C THR A 211 8.53 -8.88 12.30
N TYR A 212 8.81 -9.05 11.01
CA TYR A 212 8.90 -10.37 10.39
C TYR A 212 10.01 -11.22 11.01
N GLU A 213 11.18 -10.66 11.28
CA GLU A 213 12.30 -11.36 11.92
C GLU A 213 11.97 -11.75 13.36
N ILE A 214 11.37 -10.85 14.14
CA ILE A 214 10.92 -11.15 15.51
C ILE A 214 9.97 -12.34 15.52
N VAL A 215 8.96 -12.30 14.64
CA VAL A 215 7.93 -13.35 14.56
C VAL A 215 8.51 -14.66 14.03
N SER A 216 9.35 -14.61 13.01
CA SER A 216 9.90 -15.82 12.37
C SER A 216 10.96 -16.51 13.24
N ASN A 217 11.80 -15.74 13.94
CA ASN A 217 12.88 -16.27 14.77
C ASN A 217 12.50 -16.38 16.26
N ASN A 218 11.25 -16.09 16.63
CA ASN A 218 10.76 -16.06 18.01
C ASN A 218 11.65 -15.23 18.94
N ILE A 219 12.08 -14.05 18.49
CA ILE A 219 12.94 -13.17 19.28
C ILE A 219 12.10 -12.56 20.38
N THR A 220 12.37 -12.92 21.63
CA THR A 220 11.63 -12.42 22.81
C THR A 220 12.33 -11.26 23.52
N ASP A 221 13.64 -11.11 23.31
CA ASP A 221 14.47 -10.18 24.05
C ASP A 221 14.94 -9.03 23.18
N PHE A 222 14.89 -7.81 23.73
CA PHE A 222 15.36 -6.62 23.03
C PHE A 222 16.88 -6.48 23.18
N ASN A 223 17.61 -6.56 22.06
CA ASN A 223 19.06 -6.44 22.06
C ASN A 223 19.52 -5.00 21.83
N PHE A 224 19.84 -4.27 22.91
CA PHE A 224 20.37 -2.90 22.82
C PHE A 224 21.65 -2.78 22.01
N ALA A 225 22.46 -3.84 21.90
CA ALA A 225 23.69 -3.82 21.11
C ALA A 225 23.42 -3.79 19.60
N ALA A 226 22.23 -4.21 19.15
CA ALA A 226 21.85 -4.24 17.74
C ALA A 226 21.40 -2.87 17.21
N ILE A 227 21.03 -1.92 18.09
CA ILE A 227 20.49 -0.60 17.72
C ILE A 227 21.39 0.14 16.72
N GLY A 228 22.71 0.03 16.88
CA GLY A 228 23.66 0.64 15.95
C GLY A 228 23.49 0.11 14.52
N GLY A 229 23.38 -1.21 14.38
CA GLY A 229 23.13 -1.87 13.09
C GLY A 229 21.76 -1.52 12.51
N ASP A 230 20.73 -1.48 13.35
CA ASP A 230 19.37 -1.08 12.95
C ASP A 230 19.33 0.33 12.35
N ILE A 231 19.96 1.30 13.03
CA ILE A 231 20.07 2.67 12.55
C ILE A 231 20.86 2.73 11.24
N THR A 232 21.97 2.00 11.15
CA THR A 232 22.76 1.91 9.92
C THR A 232 21.94 1.35 8.76
N TYR A 233 21.13 0.31 8.99
CA TYR A 233 20.27 -0.29 7.96
C TYR A 233 19.17 0.67 7.49
N ILE A 234 18.53 1.41 8.41
CA ILE A 234 17.56 2.46 8.06
C ILE A 234 18.22 3.56 7.22
N ILE A 235 19.41 4.02 7.62
CA ILE A 235 20.16 5.05 6.88
C ILE A 235 20.58 4.54 5.50
N ALA A 236 21.05 3.30 5.39
CA ALA A 236 21.41 2.68 4.11
C ALA A 236 20.20 2.59 3.17
N THR A 237 19.07 2.10 3.68
CA THR A 237 17.79 2.07 2.96
C THR A 237 17.39 3.48 2.51
N PHE A 238 17.51 4.47 3.40
CA PHE A 238 17.24 5.87 3.07
C PHE A 238 18.14 6.35 1.94
N ILE A 239 19.44 6.09 1.99
CA ILE A 239 20.38 6.47 0.91
C ILE A 239 19.99 5.81 -0.41
N LEU A 240 19.68 4.50 -0.42
CA LEU A 240 19.28 3.77 -1.63
C LEU A 240 18.08 4.41 -2.35
N THR A 241 17.11 4.97 -1.61
CA THR A 241 15.94 5.62 -2.21
C THR A 241 16.26 6.91 -2.99
N TYR A 242 17.47 7.49 -2.87
CA TYR A 242 17.88 8.63 -3.72
C TYR A 242 18.00 8.23 -5.20
N ILE A 243 18.44 7.00 -5.47
CA ILE A 243 18.72 6.53 -6.84
C ILE A 243 17.42 6.51 -7.66
N PRO A 244 16.33 5.82 -7.24
CA PRO A 244 15.05 5.87 -7.94
C PRO A 244 14.46 7.29 -8.05
N TYR A 245 14.64 8.12 -7.03
CA TYR A 245 14.18 9.52 -7.06
C TYR A 245 14.87 10.31 -8.17
N PHE A 246 16.18 10.15 -8.33
CA PHE A 246 16.94 10.81 -9.39
C PHE A 246 16.48 10.32 -10.77
N PHE A 247 16.35 9.01 -10.96
CA PHE A 247 15.84 8.43 -12.21
C PHE A 247 14.43 8.87 -12.56
N TYR A 248 13.53 8.95 -11.58
CA TYR A 248 12.17 9.45 -11.81
C TYR A 248 12.17 10.94 -12.15
N LYS A 249 13.02 11.75 -11.48
CA LYS A 249 13.15 13.19 -11.72
C LYS A 249 13.66 13.51 -13.14
N THR A 250 14.56 12.69 -13.67
CA THR A 250 15.11 12.89 -15.04
C THR A 250 14.12 12.53 -16.15
N GLN A 251 12.97 11.91 -15.86
CA GLN A 251 11.97 11.55 -16.86
C GLN A 251 11.13 12.72 -17.45
N LYS A 252 11.57 14.00 -17.43
CA LYS A 252 10.90 15.13 -18.14
C LYS A 252 11.89 16.18 -18.72
N HIS A 253 11.71 16.86 -19.89
CA HIS A 253 10.75 16.91 -21.04
C HIS A 253 11.20 18.09 -22.00
N PRO A 254 10.84 18.21 -23.31
CA PRO A 254 9.49 18.65 -23.76
C PRO A 254 9.02 18.16 -25.15
N ASN A 255 7.74 17.79 -25.29
CA ASN A 255 7.03 18.02 -26.56
C ASN A 255 6.35 19.39 -26.45
N LEU A 256 7.17 20.45 -26.43
CA LEU A 256 6.74 21.75 -26.91
C LEU A 256 7.11 21.72 -28.39
N LEU A 257 6.09 21.62 -29.24
CA LEU A 257 6.26 21.88 -30.67
C LEU A 257 6.91 23.27 -30.80
N PRO A 258 7.95 23.45 -31.62
CA PRO A 258 8.42 24.78 -31.94
C PRO A 258 7.25 25.53 -32.58
N LEU A 259 6.91 26.70 -32.05
CA LEU A 259 6.11 27.66 -32.79
C LEU A 259 6.92 27.99 -34.03
N GLU A 260 6.39 27.61 -35.19
CA GLU A 260 6.91 27.98 -36.50
C GLU A 260 7.11 29.50 -36.53
N ALA A 261 8.30 29.90 -37.00
CA ALA A 261 8.67 31.29 -37.27
C ALA A 261 8.14 31.74 -38.62
#